data_AF-A0A2K8KHA4-F1
#
_entry.id   AF-A0A2K8KHA4-F1
#
_cell.length_a   1.000
_cell.length_b   1.000
_cell.length_c   1.000
_cell.angle_alpha   90.00
_cell.angle_beta   90.00
_cell.angle_gamma   90.00
#
_symmetry.space_group_name_H-M   'P 1'
#
loop_
_entity.id
_entity.type
_entity.pdbx_description
1 polymer ?
#
loop_
_entity_poly.entity_id
_entity_poly.type
_entity_poly.pdbx_seq_one_letter_code
_entity_poly.pdbx_strand_id
1 'polypeptide(L)'
;MQKLAGLTNEVYLIDDEVYKISKPINDLYLDKNNEANVLLCFLTLDQNILVKPSSFFFEDNQLHSKFPYLSEYQSLEILPLNKAIVIKVCEIIDAFHKLNFKNAPIKKFDYLQMLEVFEKNISKPLFDYQQQLTKIKALISQFTNLDQVISHNDLVPGNILLDKNDNLKLIDYDYICLNNKFFDLASFITETCNDNLEMSHFFVKACLDLNIIHESELNLLNDCIAYQDILWTLWANYMYEVTKEQLYLEIAQDKFTRCHKREKF
;
A
#
# COMPACT_ATOMS: atom_id res chain seq x y z
N MET A 1 25.88 -8.98 -6.72
CA MET A 1 25.08 -8.19 -5.76
C MET A 1 24.85 -6.80 -6.32
N GLN A 2 23.60 -6.46 -6.62
CA GLN A 2 23.18 -5.13 -7.08
C GLN A 2 22.26 -4.52 -6.03
N LYS A 3 22.48 -3.26 -5.63
CA LYS A 3 21.56 -2.55 -4.74
C LYS A 3 20.36 -2.06 -5.56
N LEU A 4 19.15 -2.35 -5.09
CA LEU A 4 17.90 -1.88 -5.67
C LEU A 4 17.35 -0.70 -4.85
N ALA A 5 16.41 0.04 -5.45
CA ALA A 5 15.68 1.08 -4.73
C ALA A 5 14.76 0.45 -3.66
N GLY A 6 14.60 1.13 -2.53
CA GLY A 6 13.75 0.69 -1.44
C GLY A 6 13.66 1.75 -0.36
N LEU A 7 12.44 2.24 -0.08
CA LEU A 7 12.21 3.27 0.93
C LEU A 7 12.30 2.66 2.33
N THR A 8 11.57 1.58 2.57
CA THR A 8 11.42 0.98 3.89
C THR A 8 12.47 -0.09 4.24
N ASN A 9 13.09 -0.68 3.22
CA ASN A 9 14.08 -1.75 3.35
C ASN A 9 15.36 -1.39 2.60
N GLU A 10 16.48 -1.96 3.04
CA GLU A 10 17.63 -2.13 2.15
C GLU A 10 17.37 -3.33 1.24
N VAL A 11 17.47 -3.13 -0.08
CA VAL A 11 17.10 -4.15 -1.06
C VAL A 11 18.29 -4.46 -1.96
N TYR A 12 18.59 -5.73 -2.13
CA TYR A 12 19.69 -6.24 -2.92
C TYR A 12 19.21 -7.36 -3.85
N LEU A 13 19.71 -7.39 -5.08
CA LEU A 13 19.58 -8.54 -5.99
C LEU A 13 20.85 -9.39 -5.88
N ILE A 14 20.71 -10.64 -5.45
CA ILE A 14 21.78 -11.62 -5.26
C ILE A 14 21.31 -12.96 -5.81
N ASP A 15 22.03 -13.50 -6.80
CA ASP A 15 21.79 -14.84 -7.37
C ASP A 15 20.31 -15.13 -7.69
N ASP A 16 19.66 -14.22 -8.44
CA ASP A 16 18.25 -14.26 -8.81
C ASP A 16 17.24 -14.24 -7.63
N GLU A 17 17.69 -13.77 -6.47
CA GLU A 17 16.83 -13.47 -5.32
C GLU A 17 16.89 -11.98 -4.95
N VAL A 18 15.73 -11.42 -4.65
CA VAL A 18 15.59 -10.13 -3.99
C VAL A 18 15.74 -10.36 -2.48
N TYR A 19 16.81 -9.85 -1.93
CA TYR A 19 17.09 -9.85 -0.50
C TYR A 19 16.72 -8.50 0.11
N LYS A 20 15.82 -8.51 1.09
CA LYS A 20 15.36 -7.33 1.84
C LYS A 20 15.83 -7.40 3.28
N ILE A 21 16.27 -6.26 3.80
CA ILE A 21 16.59 -6.05 5.22
C ILE A 21 15.79 -4.85 5.72
N SER A 22 14.95 -5.03 6.73
CA SER A 22 14.13 -3.93 7.27
C SER A 22 14.97 -2.84 7.90
N LYS A 23 14.68 -1.56 7.61
CA LYS A 23 15.40 -0.43 8.23
C LYS A 23 14.76 -0.08 9.59
N PRO A 24 15.54 0.02 10.69
CA PRO A 24 15.01 0.33 12.03
C PRO A 24 14.28 1.67 12.15
N ILE A 25 14.58 2.62 11.26
CA ILE A 25 13.89 3.93 11.18
C ILE A 25 12.36 3.77 10.98
N ASN A 26 11.91 2.65 10.42
CA ASN A 26 10.50 2.42 10.11
C ASN A 26 9.78 1.61 11.19
N ASP A 27 10.47 1.11 12.22
CA ASP A 27 9.88 0.31 13.30
C ASP A 27 8.85 1.09 14.12
N LEU A 28 8.86 2.43 14.01
CA LEU A 28 7.85 3.29 14.61
C LEU A 28 6.43 3.00 14.09
N TYR A 29 6.31 2.59 12.83
CA TYR A 29 5.02 2.43 12.16
C TYR A 29 4.86 1.12 11.38
N LEU A 30 5.93 0.38 11.13
CA LEU A 30 5.88 -0.95 10.52
C LEU A 30 6.07 -2.02 11.60
N ASP A 31 5.15 -2.98 11.63
CA ASP A 31 5.26 -4.14 12.49
C ASP A 31 5.83 -5.34 11.73
N LYS A 32 7.14 -5.54 11.87
CA LYS A 32 7.85 -6.65 11.22
C LYS A 32 7.47 -8.03 11.75
N ASN A 33 6.95 -8.15 12.97
CA ASN A 33 6.40 -9.42 13.46
C ASN A 33 5.08 -9.75 12.74
N ASN A 34 4.24 -8.74 12.51
CA ASN A 34 3.03 -8.91 11.73
C ASN A 34 3.35 -9.28 10.27
N GLU A 35 4.33 -8.62 9.64
CA GLU A 35 4.82 -9.00 8.31
C GLU A 35 5.28 -10.47 8.28
N ALA A 36 6.11 -10.90 9.23
CA ALA A 36 6.58 -12.28 9.33
C ALA A 36 5.43 -13.30 9.50
N ASN A 37 4.39 -12.97 10.28
CA ASN A 37 3.20 -13.82 10.43
C ASN A 37 2.47 -14.01 9.09
N VAL A 38 2.41 -12.96 8.26
CA VAL A 38 1.80 -13.03 6.93
C VAL A 38 2.68 -13.79 5.94
N LEU A 39 4.00 -13.56 5.96
CA LEU A 39 4.96 -14.33 5.16
C LEU A 39 4.88 -15.83 5.44
N LEU A 40 4.68 -16.22 6.70
CA LEU A 40 4.44 -17.62 7.07
C LEU A 40 3.18 -18.20 6.42
N CYS A 41 2.09 -17.41 6.35
CA CYS A 41 0.86 -17.82 5.70
C CYS A 41 1.09 -18.07 4.20
N PHE A 42 1.80 -17.17 3.53
CA PHE A 42 2.08 -17.24 2.09
C PHE A 42 2.75 -18.55 1.65
N LEU A 43 3.61 -19.13 2.48
CA LEU A 43 4.28 -20.40 2.18
C LEU A 43 3.28 -21.53 1.87
N THR A 44 2.10 -21.50 2.48
CA THR A 44 1.09 -22.58 2.39
C THR A 44 -0.06 -22.29 1.44
N LEU A 45 -0.17 -21.07 0.91
CA LEU A 45 -1.28 -20.69 0.04
C LEU A 45 -1.10 -21.29 -1.36
N ASP A 46 -2.16 -21.89 -1.91
CA ASP A 46 -2.23 -22.22 -3.33
C ASP A 46 -2.77 -21.01 -4.09
N GLN A 47 -1.87 -20.21 -4.64
CA GLN A 47 -2.19 -18.95 -5.32
C GLN A 47 -1.09 -18.60 -6.34
N ASN A 48 -1.44 -17.80 -7.34
CA ASN A 48 -0.51 -17.28 -8.35
C ASN A 48 -0.56 -15.74 -8.51
N ILE A 49 -1.08 -15.01 -7.54
CA ILE A 49 -1.23 -13.54 -7.56
C ILE A 49 -0.13 -12.78 -6.79
N LEU A 50 0.67 -13.45 -5.96
CA LEU A 50 1.73 -12.81 -5.18
C LEU A 50 3.02 -13.63 -5.19
N VAL A 51 4.13 -12.99 -4.86
CA VAL A 51 5.46 -13.61 -4.77
C VAL A 51 5.68 -14.11 -3.34
N LYS A 52 5.85 -15.43 -3.20
CA LYS A 52 6.12 -16.04 -1.91
C LYS A 52 7.58 -15.82 -1.50
N PRO A 53 7.86 -15.70 -0.20
CA PRO A 53 9.24 -15.67 0.26
C PRO A 53 9.92 -17.03 0.02
N SER A 54 11.17 -17.01 -0.43
CA SER A 54 12.06 -18.18 -0.40
C SER A 54 12.46 -18.52 1.04
N SER A 55 12.73 -17.49 1.84
CA SER A 55 13.08 -17.60 3.26
C SER A 55 12.90 -16.26 3.97
N PHE A 56 12.73 -16.27 5.28
CA PHE A 56 12.81 -15.07 6.11
C PHE A 56 13.20 -15.44 7.55
N PHE A 57 13.87 -14.53 8.25
CA PHE A 57 14.31 -14.69 9.63
C PHE A 57 14.56 -13.33 10.28
N PHE A 58 14.67 -13.31 11.61
CA PHE A 58 15.10 -12.13 12.36
C PHE A 58 16.57 -12.23 12.74
N GLU A 59 17.31 -11.15 12.54
CA GLU A 59 18.68 -10.94 12.99
C GLU A 59 18.78 -9.50 13.50
N ASP A 60 19.33 -9.29 14.69
CA ASP A 60 19.45 -7.96 15.33
C ASP A 60 18.17 -7.10 15.33
N ASN A 61 17.02 -7.74 15.58
CA ASN A 61 15.65 -7.17 15.52
C ASN A 61 15.19 -6.69 14.13
N GLN A 62 15.97 -6.91 13.08
CA GLN A 62 15.58 -6.64 11.71
C GLN A 62 14.99 -7.90 11.08
N LEU A 63 13.95 -7.74 10.26
CA LEU A 63 13.43 -8.80 9.42
C LEU A 63 14.27 -8.86 8.14
N HIS A 64 14.86 -10.02 7.91
CA HIS A 64 15.56 -10.37 6.68
C HIS A 64 14.65 -11.30 5.88
N SER A 65 14.38 -10.97 4.62
CA SER A 65 13.52 -11.78 3.76
C SER A 65 14.10 -11.91 2.35
N LYS A 66 13.88 -13.06 1.72
CA LYS A 66 14.30 -13.38 0.37
C LYS A 66 13.09 -13.72 -0.47
N PHE A 67 13.04 -13.20 -1.68
CA PHE A 67 12.00 -13.49 -2.67
C PHE A 67 12.65 -13.86 -4.00
N PRO A 68 12.06 -14.77 -4.79
CA PRO A 68 12.52 -14.99 -6.16
C PRO A 68 12.45 -13.70 -6.97
N TYR A 69 13.52 -13.40 -7.70
CA TYR A 69 13.52 -12.29 -8.66
C TYR A 69 12.76 -12.69 -9.93
N LEU A 70 11.76 -11.90 -10.30
CA LEU A 70 10.93 -12.14 -11.46
C LEU A 70 11.45 -11.36 -12.68
N SER A 71 12.51 -11.88 -13.32
CA SER A 71 13.20 -11.19 -14.43
C SER A 71 12.32 -10.92 -15.66
N GLU A 72 11.26 -11.73 -15.86
CA GLU A 72 10.31 -11.58 -16.98
C GLU A 72 9.17 -10.59 -16.69
N TYR A 73 9.16 -9.99 -15.50
CA TYR A 73 8.14 -9.06 -15.05
C TYR A 73 8.68 -7.63 -15.00
N GLN A 74 7.81 -6.65 -15.26
CA GLN A 74 8.09 -5.22 -15.15
C GLN A 74 7.06 -4.56 -14.22
N SER A 75 7.47 -3.55 -13.46
CA SER A 75 6.54 -2.81 -12.59
C SER A 75 5.63 -1.90 -13.42
N LEU A 76 4.44 -1.61 -12.90
CA LEU A 76 3.54 -0.61 -13.48
C LEU A 76 4.09 0.82 -13.37
N GLU A 77 5.17 1.05 -12.61
CA GLU A 77 5.84 2.35 -12.52
C GLU A 77 6.45 2.77 -13.88
N ILE A 78 6.91 1.80 -14.67
CA ILE A 78 7.53 2.07 -15.99
C ILE A 78 6.64 1.70 -17.17
N LEU A 79 5.54 0.99 -16.92
CA LEU A 79 4.62 0.55 -17.96
C LEU A 79 3.46 1.55 -18.12
N PRO A 80 3.03 1.84 -19.36
CA PRO A 80 1.88 2.70 -19.58
C PRO A 80 0.60 2.02 -19.10
N LEU A 81 -0.16 2.70 -18.25
CA LEU A 81 -1.46 2.23 -17.81
C LEU A 81 -2.47 2.27 -18.97
N ASN A 82 -3.27 1.21 -19.11
CA ASN A 82 -4.38 1.15 -20.05
C ASN A 82 -5.56 0.39 -19.42
N LYS A 83 -6.74 0.48 -20.06
CA LYS A 83 -7.99 -0.11 -19.55
C LYS A 83 -7.90 -1.63 -19.32
N ALA A 84 -7.16 -2.37 -20.14
CA ALA A 84 -7.00 -3.82 -19.94
C ALA A 84 -6.18 -4.13 -18.68
N ILE A 85 -5.09 -3.38 -18.45
CA ILE A 85 -4.29 -3.49 -17.22
C ILE A 85 -5.15 -3.10 -16.01
N VAL A 86 -5.94 -2.04 -16.08
CA VAL A 86 -6.80 -1.60 -14.99
C VAL A 86 -7.79 -2.70 -14.56
N ILE A 87 -8.42 -3.39 -15.51
CA ILE A 87 -9.33 -4.52 -15.20
C ILE A 87 -8.57 -5.61 -14.44
N LYS A 88 -7.36 -5.97 -14.88
CA LYS A 88 -6.55 -6.99 -14.20
C LYS A 88 -6.12 -6.57 -12.81
N VAL A 89 -5.88 -5.27 -12.59
CA VAL A 89 -5.62 -4.75 -11.25
C VAL A 89 -6.86 -4.90 -10.37
N CYS A 90 -8.07 -4.63 -10.87
CA CYS A 90 -9.29 -4.92 -10.11
C CYS A 90 -9.37 -6.42 -9.73
N GLU A 91 -9.13 -7.30 -10.70
CA GLU A 91 -9.20 -8.75 -10.51
C GLU A 91 -8.16 -9.27 -9.50
N ILE A 92 -6.91 -8.77 -9.55
CA ILE A 92 -5.86 -9.20 -8.62
C ILE A 92 -6.10 -8.67 -7.21
N ILE A 93 -6.62 -7.44 -7.05
CA ILE A 93 -7.02 -6.90 -5.74
C ILE A 93 -8.13 -7.75 -5.14
N ASP A 94 -9.18 -8.05 -5.91
CA ASP A 94 -10.29 -8.89 -5.46
C ASP A 94 -9.83 -10.32 -5.11
N ALA A 95 -8.95 -10.91 -5.92
CA ALA A 95 -8.34 -12.20 -5.63
C ALA A 95 -7.49 -12.16 -4.35
N PHE A 96 -6.76 -11.07 -4.11
CA PHE A 96 -5.95 -10.87 -2.92
C PHE A 96 -6.82 -10.75 -1.66
N HIS A 97 -7.90 -9.96 -1.72
CA HIS A 97 -8.85 -9.78 -0.61
C HIS A 97 -9.56 -11.08 -0.20
N LYS A 98 -9.65 -12.05 -1.11
CA LYS A 98 -10.25 -13.38 -0.87
C LYS A 98 -9.27 -14.42 -0.32
N LEU A 99 -7.98 -14.09 -0.18
CA LEU A 99 -7.04 -15.02 0.41
C LEU A 99 -7.42 -15.33 1.87
N ASN A 100 -7.43 -16.62 2.21
CA ASN A 100 -7.83 -17.09 3.52
C ASN A 100 -6.60 -17.48 4.35
N PHE A 101 -6.28 -16.67 5.36
CA PHE A 101 -5.19 -16.96 6.30
C PHE A 101 -5.79 -17.63 7.54
N LYS A 102 -5.76 -18.96 7.56
CA LYS A 102 -6.31 -19.82 8.62
C LYS A 102 -5.91 -19.34 10.02
N ASN A 103 -6.81 -18.65 10.75
CA ASN A 103 -6.64 -18.17 12.13
C ASN A 103 -5.27 -17.56 12.47
N ALA A 104 -4.57 -17.02 11.47
CA ALA A 104 -3.24 -16.48 11.68
C ALA A 104 -3.34 -15.19 12.51
N PRO A 105 -2.38 -14.94 13.42
CA PRO A 105 -2.40 -13.75 14.27
C PRO A 105 -1.95 -12.51 13.49
N ILE A 106 -2.77 -12.09 12.53
CA ILE A 106 -2.57 -10.89 11.71
C ILE A 106 -3.23 -9.72 12.42
N LYS A 107 -2.49 -8.61 12.53
CA LYS A 107 -3.01 -7.38 13.11
C LYS A 107 -4.05 -6.73 12.19
N LYS A 108 -4.95 -5.97 12.81
CA LYS A 108 -5.86 -5.07 12.10
C LYS A 108 -5.21 -3.70 11.98
N PHE A 109 -5.49 -3.01 10.87
CA PHE A 109 -5.08 -1.63 10.68
C PHE A 109 -5.80 -0.73 11.69
N ASP A 110 -5.04 0.05 12.45
CA ASP A 110 -5.60 1.05 13.35
C ASP A 110 -5.46 2.44 12.72
N TYR A 111 -6.57 2.89 12.14
CA TYR A 111 -6.69 4.16 11.43
C TYR A 111 -6.30 5.37 12.28
N LEU A 112 -6.68 5.39 13.56
CA LEU A 112 -6.42 6.53 14.43
C LEU A 112 -4.98 6.48 14.93
N GLN A 113 -4.55 5.32 15.41
CA GLN A 113 -3.18 5.12 15.87
C GLN A 113 -2.18 5.50 14.77
N MET A 114 -2.43 5.11 13.52
CA MET A 114 -1.50 5.39 12.44
C MET A 114 -1.34 6.90 12.18
N LEU A 115 -2.44 7.66 12.19
CA LEU A 115 -2.36 9.13 12.06
C LEU A 115 -1.64 9.76 13.25
N GLU A 116 -1.96 9.31 14.47
CA GLU A 116 -1.39 9.85 15.70
C GLU A 116 0.11 9.55 15.84
N VAL A 117 0.58 8.40 15.34
CA VAL A 117 2.01 8.05 15.32
C VAL A 117 2.79 9.13 14.57
N PHE A 118 2.36 9.52 13.37
CA PHE A 118 3.07 10.57 12.63
C PHE A 118 2.84 11.95 13.24
N GLU A 119 1.60 12.30 13.58
CA GLU A 119 1.27 13.62 14.16
C GLU A 119 2.10 13.93 15.42
N LYS A 120 2.29 12.95 16.32
CA LYS A 120 3.05 13.13 17.57
C LYS A 120 4.57 13.19 17.34
N ASN A 121 5.07 12.66 16.23
CA ASN A 121 6.50 12.59 15.93
C ASN A 121 6.97 13.67 14.93
N ILE A 122 6.06 14.50 14.41
CA ILE A 122 6.38 15.69 13.59
C ILE A 122 6.61 16.87 14.51
N SER A 123 7.81 17.45 14.46
CA SER A 123 8.15 18.65 15.25
C SER A 123 7.93 19.95 14.50
N LYS A 124 8.01 19.91 13.16
CA LYS A 124 7.92 21.06 12.26
C LYS A 124 7.01 20.72 11.07
N PRO A 125 5.68 20.84 11.24
CA PRO A 125 4.74 20.61 10.16
C PRO A 125 5.11 21.42 8.90
N LEU A 126 5.21 20.75 7.76
CA LEU A 126 5.45 21.37 6.46
C LEU A 126 4.23 22.18 5.99
N PHE A 127 3.04 21.77 6.41
CA PHE A 127 1.76 22.34 6.00
C PHE A 127 0.81 22.47 7.20
N ASP A 128 -0.19 23.33 7.09
CA ASP A 128 -1.33 23.36 8.01
C ASP A 128 -2.39 22.34 7.56
N TYR A 129 -2.31 21.13 8.10
CA TYR A 129 -3.25 20.03 7.84
C TYR A 129 -4.32 19.85 8.92
N GLN A 130 -4.41 20.75 9.90
CA GLN A 130 -5.23 20.54 11.11
C GLN A 130 -6.73 20.42 10.78
N GLN A 131 -7.22 21.22 9.83
CA GLN A 131 -8.62 21.17 9.41
C GLN A 131 -8.95 19.82 8.75
N GLN A 132 -8.08 19.35 7.86
CA GLN A 132 -8.26 18.11 7.11
C GLN A 132 -8.14 16.92 8.06
N LEU A 133 -7.13 16.92 8.93
CA LEU A 133 -6.93 15.88 9.93
C LEU A 133 -8.14 15.76 10.88
N THR A 134 -8.72 16.87 11.32
CA THR A 134 -9.94 16.87 12.14
C THR A 134 -11.12 16.22 11.40
N LYS A 135 -11.31 16.57 10.12
CA LYS A 135 -12.35 15.96 9.28
C LYS A 135 -12.11 14.45 9.13
N ILE A 136 -10.88 14.04 8.81
CA ILE A 136 -10.53 12.62 8.65
C ILE A 136 -10.72 11.84 9.96
N LYS A 137 -10.32 12.37 11.12
CA LYS A 137 -10.55 11.73 12.42
C LYS A 137 -12.04 11.49 12.71
N ALA A 138 -12.91 12.40 12.29
CA ALA A 138 -14.37 12.22 12.42
C ALA A 138 -14.93 11.09 11.53
N LEU A 139 -14.21 10.73 10.47
CA LEU A 139 -14.56 9.66 9.52
C LEU A 139 -13.95 8.30 9.90
N ILE A 140 -13.20 8.16 10.99
CA ILE A 140 -12.53 6.88 11.29
C ILE A 140 -13.52 5.77 11.68
N SER A 141 -14.58 6.12 12.41
CA SER A 141 -15.55 5.14 12.94
C SER A 141 -16.34 4.40 11.86
N GLN A 142 -16.45 4.98 10.65
CA GLN A 142 -17.07 4.29 9.51
C GLN A 142 -16.15 3.24 8.89
N PHE A 143 -14.83 3.32 9.07
CA PHE A 143 -13.89 2.33 8.53
C PHE A 143 -13.69 1.13 9.45
N THR A 144 -13.69 1.36 10.77
CA THR A 144 -13.39 0.33 11.77
C THR A 144 -14.49 -0.73 11.92
N ASN A 145 -15.70 -0.44 11.48
CA ASN A 145 -16.86 -1.33 11.56
C ASN A 145 -17.11 -2.15 10.29
N LEU A 146 -16.30 -1.96 9.24
CA LEU A 146 -16.44 -2.68 7.98
C LEU A 146 -15.85 -4.09 8.06
N ASP A 147 -16.28 -4.94 7.14
CA ASP A 147 -15.67 -6.25 6.94
C ASP A 147 -14.19 -6.11 6.62
N GLN A 148 -13.40 -7.02 7.20
CA GLN A 148 -11.95 -7.00 7.10
C GLN A 148 -11.49 -8.07 6.10
N VAL A 149 -10.63 -7.66 5.19
CA VAL A 149 -9.92 -8.49 4.22
C VAL A 149 -8.43 -8.43 4.54
N ILE A 150 -7.63 -9.37 4.02
CA ILE A 150 -6.20 -9.10 3.95
C ILE A 150 -5.99 -7.99 2.91
N SER A 151 -5.33 -6.92 3.31
CA SER A 151 -5.09 -5.74 2.50
C SER A 151 -3.59 -5.52 2.34
N HIS A 152 -3.16 -5.21 1.12
CA HIS A 152 -1.76 -4.92 0.84
C HIS A 152 -1.32 -3.64 1.54
N ASN A 153 -2.23 -2.66 1.59
CA ASN A 153 -2.07 -1.32 2.16
C ASN A 153 -1.04 -0.42 1.48
N ASP A 154 -0.44 -0.85 0.36
CA ASP A 154 0.60 -0.09 -0.34
C ASP A 154 0.68 -0.49 -1.83
N LEU A 155 -0.42 -0.29 -2.56
CA LEU A 155 -0.51 -0.59 -4.00
C LEU A 155 0.00 0.58 -4.86
N VAL A 156 1.23 1.01 -4.56
CA VAL A 156 2.00 1.86 -5.47
C VAL A 156 2.32 1.10 -6.77
N PRO A 157 2.50 1.80 -7.91
CA PRO A 157 2.74 1.12 -9.19
C PRO A 157 4.03 0.28 -9.23
N GLY A 158 5.00 0.59 -8.37
CA GLY A 158 6.21 -0.22 -8.17
C GLY A 158 5.95 -1.62 -7.61
N ASN A 159 4.85 -1.80 -6.86
CA ASN A 159 4.51 -3.05 -6.17
C ASN A 159 3.61 -3.98 -7.00
N ILE A 160 3.23 -3.54 -8.20
CA ILE A 160 2.38 -4.28 -9.12
C ILE A 160 3.23 -4.64 -10.35
N LEU A 161 3.51 -5.93 -10.52
CA LEU A 161 4.35 -6.43 -11.59
C LEU A 161 3.52 -7.10 -12.68
N LEU A 162 3.84 -6.84 -13.95
CA LEU A 162 3.19 -7.42 -15.14
C LEU A 162 4.22 -8.14 -16.01
N ASP A 163 3.90 -9.36 -16.45
CA ASP A 163 4.69 -10.07 -17.46
C ASP A 163 4.14 -9.89 -18.89
N LYS A 164 4.88 -10.36 -19.90
CA LYS A 164 4.46 -10.34 -21.31
C LYS A 164 3.25 -11.21 -21.63
N ASN A 165 2.94 -12.18 -20.76
CA ASN A 165 1.76 -13.03 -20.85
C ASN A 165 0.61 -12.43 -20.04
N ASP A 166 0.75 -11.16 -19.66
CA ASP A 166 -0.34 -10.36 -19.19
C ASP A 166 -0.81 -10.81 -17.78
N ASN A 167 0.08 -11.49 -17.03
CA ASN A 167 -0.11 -11.94 -15.65
C ASN A 167 0.40 -10.89 -14.66
N LEU A 168 -0.39 -10.61 -13.63
CA LEU A 168 0.00 -9.72 -12.54
C LEU A 168 0.55 -10.46 -11.32
N LYS A 169 1.49 -9.82 -10.62
CA LYS A 169 2.02 -10.24 -9.31
C LYS A 169 2.12 -9.04 -8.38
N LEU A 170 1.71 -9.23 -7.13
CA LEU A 170 1.94 -8.27 -6.05
C LEU A 170 3.23 -8.61 -5.31
N ILE A 171 4.00 -7.58 -4.93
CA ILE A 171 5.24 -7.67 -4.14
C ILE A 171 5.26 -6.61 -3.04
N ASP A 172 6.23 -6.73 -2.13
CA ASP A 172 6.49 -5.75 -1.05
C ASP A 172 5.37 -5.60 0.00
N TYR A 173 5.37 -6.49 0.97
CA TYR A 173 4.28 -6.64 1.95
C TYR A 173 4.53 -5.90 3.27
N ASP A 174 5.31 -4.83 3.26
CA ASP A 174 5.74 -4.13 4.48
C ASP A 174 4.56 -3.59 5.33
N TYR A 175 3.51 -3.12 4.67
CA TYR A 175 2.31 -2.55 5.30
C TYR A 175 1.17 -3.56 5.46
N ILE A 176 1.38 -4.83 5.11
CA ILE A 176 0.32 -5.82 5.00
C ILE A 176 -0.38 -6.08 6.34
N CYS A 177 -1.71 -5.96 6.38
CA CYS A 177 -2.50 -6.30 7.57
C CYS A 177 -3.98 -6.48 7.22
N LEU A 178 -4.79 -6.86 8.20
CA LEU A 178 -6.24 -6.88 8.02
C LEU A 178 -6.78 -5.46 7.94
N ASN A 179 -7.53 -5.14 6.89
CA ASN A 179 -8.11 -3.82 6.70
C ASN A 179 -9.43 -3.92 5.93
N ASN A 180 -10.16 -2.81 5.75
CA ASN A 180 -11.29 -2.82 4.82
C ASN A 180 -10.81 -2.76 3.35
N LYS A 181 -11.62 -3.32 2.44
CA LYS A 181 -11.31 -3.42 1.00
C LYS A 181 -11.03 -2.08 0.33
N PHE A 182 -11.60 -0.98 0.83
CA PHE A 182 -11.45 0.33 0.19
C PHE A 182 -10.04 0.87 0.29
N PHE A 183 -9.22 0.40 1.25
CA PHE A 183 -7.86 0.88 1.42
C PHE A 183 -6.97 0.53 0.21
N ASP A 184 -7.00 -0.70 -0.28
CA ASP A 184 -6.25 -1.07 -1.49
C ASP A 184 -6.79 -0.39 -2.74
N LEU A 185 -8.12 -0.26 -2.87
CA LEU A 185 -8.74 0.45 -3.99
C LEU A 185 -8.34 1.94 -4.01
N ALA A 186 -8.35 2.58 -2.86
CA ALA A 186 -7.89 3.95 -2.68
C ALA A 186 -6.39 4.06 -2.98
N SER A 187 -5.57 3.09 -2.57
CA SER A 187 -4.13 3.12 -2.84
C SER A 187 -3.86 3.10 -4.34
N PHE A 188 -4.49 2.19 -5.10
CA PHE A 188 -4.30 2.16 -6.55
C PHE A 188 -4.76 3.46 -7.23
N ILE A 189 -5.91 4.02 -6.83
CA ILE A 189 -6.41 5.29 -7.38
C ILE A 189 -5.40 6.43 -7.13
N THR A 190 -4.85 6.50 -5.94
CA THR A 190 -4.11 7.68 -5.45
C THR A 190 -2.62 7.62 -5.73
N GLU A 191 -2.10 6.42 -6.02
CA GLU A 191 -0.71 6.19 -6.41
C GLU A 191 -0.53 5.97 -7.92
N THR A 192 -1.51 5.39 -8.61
CA THR A 192 -1.36 5.01 -10.04
C THR A 192 -2.27 5.78 -10.97
N CYS A 193 -3.54 5.98 -10.61
CA CYS A 193 -4.51 6.68 -11.48
C CYS A 193 -4.59 8.19 -11.24
N ASN A 194 -3.83 8.72 -10.27
CA ASN A 194 -4.09 10.05 -9.70
C ASN A 194 -4.10 11.18 -10.73
N ASP A 195 -3.18 11.16 -11.68
CA ASP A 195 -3.04 12.22 -12.70
C ASP A 195 -3.86 11.93 -13.95
N ASN A 196 -4.67 10.86 -13.93
CA ASN A 196 -5.51 10.43 -15.05
C ASN A 196 -6.94 10.14 -14.58
N LEU A 197 -7.75 11.20 -14.57
CA LEU A 197 -9.15 11.15 -14.17
C LEU A 197 -9.97 10.13 -15.00
N GLU A 198 -9.68 9.97 -16.30
CA GLU A 198 -10.36 8.94 -17.11
C GLU A 198 -10.07 7.53 -16.56
N MET A 199 -8.81 7.23 -16.23
CA MET A 199 -8.44 5.92 -15.68
C MET A 199 -8.97 5.70 -14.27
N SER A 200 -9.03 6.73 -13.43
CA SER A 200 -9.59 6.60 -12.08
C SER A 200 -11.11 6.30 -12.14
N HIS A 201 -11.87 7.04 -12.96
CA HIS A 201 -13.29 6.73 -13.19
C HIS A 201 -13.49 5.35 -13.83
N PHE A 202 -12.62 4.97 -14.77
CA PHE A 202 -12.69 3.66 -15.39
C PHE A 202 -12.41 2.53 -14.38
N PHE A 203 -11.42 2.69 -13.48
CA PHE A 203 -11.14 1.73 -12.41
C PHE A 203 -12.34 1.58 -11.47
N VAL A 204 -12.93 2.69 -11.01
CA VAL A 204 -14.13 2.65 -10.15
C VAL A 204 -15.29 1.95 -10.87
N LYS A 205 -15.50 2.26 -12.15
CA LYS A 205 -16.52 1.59 -12.97
C LYS A 205 -16.27 0.09 -13.10
N ALA A 206 -15.02 -0.32 -13.35
CA ALA A 206 -14.63 -1.72 -13.41
C ALA A 206 -14.86 -2.45 -12.07
N CYS A 207 -14.55 -1.81 -10.93
CA CYS A 207 -14.83 -2.36 -9.61
C CYS A 207 -16.34 -2.55 -9.35
N LEU A 208 -17.18 -1.65 -9.83
CA LEU A 208 -18.64 -1.79 -9.78
C LEU A 208 -19.12 -2.94 -10.67
N ASP A 209 -18.64 -3.02 -11.91
CA ASP A 209 -19.03 -4.04 -12.88
C ASP A 209 -18.60 -5.45 -12.44
N LEU A 210 -17.46 -5.56 -11.75
CA LEU A 210 -16.94 -6.80 -11.16
C LEU A 210 -17.55 -7.13 -9.78
N ASN A 211 -18.45 -6.28 -9.25
CA ASN A 211 -19.06 -6.41 -7.92
C ASN A 211 -18.05 -6.45 -6.75
N ILE A 212 -16.91 -5.78 -6.90
CA ILE A 212 -15.93 -5.58 -5.82
C ILE A 212 -16.48 -4.56 -4.82
N ILE A 213 -17.15 -3.53 -5.34
CA ILE A 213 -17.89 -2.52 -4.57
C ILE A 213 -19.27 -2.29 -5.16
N HIS A 214 -20.16 -1.67 -4.39
CA HIS A 214 -21.49 -1.23 -4.81
C HIS A 214 -21.58 0.30 -4.88
N GLU A 215 -22.54 0.83 -5.65
CA GLU A 215 -22.73 2.29 -5.78
C GLU A 215 -22.98 2.97 -4.42
N SER A 216 -23.67 2.30 -3.49
CA SER A 216 -23.89 2.80 -2.13
C SER A 216 -22.61 2.95 -1.31
N GLU A 217 -21.50 2.33 -1.73
CA GLU A 217 -20.21 2.35 -1.05
C GLU A 217 -19.26 3.44 -1.60
N LEU A 218 -19.64 4.18 -2.65
CA LEU A 218 -18.76 5.17 -3.28
C LEU A 218 -18.33 6.29 -2.31
N ASN A 219 -19.19 6.69 -1.38
CA ASN A 219 -18.81 7.65 -0.34
C ASN A 219 -17.72 7.10 0.59
N LEU A 220 -17.77 5.81 0.96
CA LEU A 220 -16.74 5.17 1.78
C LEU A 220 -15.41 5.12 1.04
N LEU A 221 -15.43 4.81 -0.27
CA LEU A 221 -14.23 4.86 -1.10
C LEU A 221 -13.65 6.28 -1.15
N ASN A 222 -14.47 7.29 -1.43
CA ASN A 222 -14.05 8.69 -1.45
C ASN A 222 -13.45 9.15 -0.11
N ASP A 223 -14.03 8.70 1.01
CA ASP A 223 -13.51 9.02 2.34
C ASP A 223 -12.21 8.27 2.67
N CYS A 224 -12.07 7.02 2.23
CA CYS A 224 -10.83 6.23 2.39
C CYS A 224 -9.69 6.83 1.57
N ILE A 225 -10.00 7.25 0.33
CA ILE A 225 -9.15 8.06 -0.53
C ILE A 225 -8.68 9.29 0.27
N ALA A 226 -9.61 10.10 0.83
CA ALA A 226 -9.29 11.29 1.61
C ALA A 226 -8.42 11.00 2.85
N TYR A 227 -8.67 9.88 3.53
CA TYR A 227 -7.85 9.41 4.64
C TYR A 227 -6.39 9.18 4.20
N GLN A 228 -6.15 8.49 3.08
CA GLN A 228 -4.80 8.18 2.59
C GLN A 228 -4.01 9.42 2.20
N ASP A 229 -4.65 10.42 1.59
CA ASP A 229 -3.98 11.68 1.27
C ASP A 229 -3.39 12.34 2.52
N ILE A 230 -4.15 12.36 3.62
CA ILE A 230 -3.67 12.92 4.89
C ILE A 230 -2.65 12.00 5.56
N LEU A 231 -2.89 10.69 5.59
CA LEU A 231 -1.93 9.73 6.14
C LEU A 231 -0.55 9.87 5.48
N TRP A 232 -0.51 9.87 4.16
CA TRP A 232 0.74 9.92 3.42
C TRP A 232 1.37 11.31 3.40
N THR A 233 0.58 12.38 3.57
CA THR A 233 1.11 13.72 3.88
C THR A 233 1.90 13.70 5.21
N LEU A 234 1.31 13.11 6.26
CA LEU A 234 1.94 13.03 7.58
C LEU A 234 3.18 12.12 7.56
N TRP A 235 3.07 10.93 6.96
CA TRP A 235 4.21 10.02 6.81
C TRP A 235 5.37 10.70 6.06
N ALA A 236 5.10 11.34 4.94
CA ALA A 236 6.13 12.00 4.14
C ALA A 236 6.75 13.21 4.88
N ASN A 237 5.95 13.98 5.63
CA ASN A 237 6.49 15.03 6.50
C ASN A 237 7.43 14.43 7.56
N TYR A 238 7.01 13.37 8.25
CA TYR A 238 7.84 12.69 9.25
C TYR A 238 9.15 12.18 8.62
N MET A 239 9.06 11.49 7.48
CA MET A 239 10.24 10.97 6.79
C MET A 239 11.17 12.07 6.30
N TYR A 240 10.64 13.19 5.80
CA TYR A 240 11.47 14.35 5.47
C TYR A 240 12.17 14.93 6.70
N GLU A 241 11.50 14.99 7.85
CA GLU A 241 12.11 15.47 9.08
C GLU A 241 13.29 14.59 9.52
N VAL A 242 13.14 13.28 9.45
CA VAL A 242 14.17 12.32 9.89
C VAL A 242 15.32 12.20 8.89
N THR A 243 15.02 12.16 7.60
CA THR A 243 16.02 11.85 6.55
C THR A 243 16.61 13.07 5.86
N LYS A 244 15.86 14.19 5.82
CA LYS A 244 16.14 15.37 4.98
C LYS A 244 16.21 15.09 3.48
N GLU A 245 15.68 13.95 3.02
CA GLU A 245 15.66 13.61 1.60
C GLU A 245 14.52 14.36 0.88
N GLN A 246 14.88 15.07 -0.20
CA GLN A 246 13.96 15.91 -0.97
C GLN A 246 12.74 15.16 -1.50
N LEU A 247 12.89 13.86 -1.82
CA LEU A 247 11.81 12.99 -2.26
C LEU A 247 10.60 13.03 -1.31
N TYR A 248 10.82 12.98 0.01
CA TYR A 248 9.71 13.01 0.96
C TYR A 248 9.03 14.37 1.04
N LEU A 249 9.76 15.47 0.78
CA LEU A 249 9.13 16.80 0.69
C LEU A 249 8.20 16.87 -0.51
N GLU A 250 8.63 16.34 -1.66
CA GLU A 250 7.83 16.27 -2.89
C GLU A 250 6.56 15.43 -2.67
N ILE A 251 6.69 14.24 -2.10
CA ILE A 251 5.54 13.38 -1.78
C ILE A 251 4.57 14.09 -0.82
N ALA A 252 5.08 14.74 0.23
CA ALA A 252 4.23 15.45 1.20
C ALA A 252 3.46 16.59 0.53
N GLN A 253 4.11 17.36 -0.35
CA GLN A 253 3.48 18.46 -1.08
C GLN A 253 2.40 17.97 -2.04
N ASP A 254 2.65 16.87 -2.75
CA ASP A 254 1.71 16.28 -3.67
C ASP A 254 0.47 15.75 -2.95
N LYS A 255 0.64 14.97 -1.86
CA LYS A 255 -0.47 14.42 -1.07
C LYS A 255 -1.28 15.54 -0.40
N PHE A 256 -0.62 16.57 0.13
CA PHE A 256 -1.32 17.69 0.76
C PHE A 256 -2.13 18.53 -0.25
N THR A 257 -1.57 18.76 -1.44
CA THR A 257 -2.28 19.49 -2.51
C THR A 257 -3.57 18.78 -2.91
N ARG A 258 -3.55 17.44 -2.96
CA ARG A 258 -4.72 16.62 -3.29
C ARG A 258 -5.85 16.70 -2.26
N CYS A 259 -5.52 16.88 -0.98
CA CYS A 259 -6.52 17.09 0.07
C CYS A 259 -7.51 18.24 -0.24
N HIS A 260 -7.15 19.15 -1.14
CA HIS A 260 -7.95 20.33 -1.53
C HIS A 260 -8.58 20.23 -2.91
N LYS A 261 -8.10 19.32 -3.76
CA LYS A 261 -8.41 19.30 -5.21
C LYS A 261 -9.10 18.02 -5.68
N ARG A 262 -9.40 17.08 -4.79
CA ARG A 262 -9.99 15.80 -5.22
C ARG A 262 -11.42 15.94 -5.71
N GLU A 263 -11.62 15.39 -6.90
CA GLU A 263 -12.94 15.05 -7.41
C GLU A 263 -13.42 13.76 -6.73
N LYS A 264 -14.74 13.65 -6.57
CA LYS A 264 -15.40 12.49 -5.98
C LYS A 264 -16.05 11.65 -7.08
N PHE A 265 -16.07 10.35 -6.89
CA PHE A 265 -16.79 9.39 -7.74
C PHE A 265 -18.24 9.23 -7.29
#